data_AF-A0A150G9C6-F1
#
_entry.id   AF-A0A150G9C6-F1
#
_cell.length_a   1.000
_cell.length_b   1.000
_cell.length_c   1.000
_cell.angle_alpha   90.00
_cell.angle_beta   90.00
_cell.angle_gamma   90.00
#
_symmetry.space_group_name_H-M   'P 1'
#
loop_
_entity.id
_entity.type
_entity.pdbx_description
1 polymer ?
#
loop_
_entity_poly.entity_id
_entity_poly.type
_entity_poly.pdbx_seq_one_letter_code
_entity_poly.pdbx_strand_id
1 'polypeptide(L)'
;MTGYARLCDADGGCAYGLPPELLALLRSGQAAWRYLSLPRAVAQVASAAAVTEAADWWRLTAAVVDRAVPCSTGDADRSALASLGESLAVAWGLLPDCGVLSLQAEPPPALAAALDGGLLRCLELLLRRAGRDPQGPESTLLQGLGRRVPGKCQGFGSYLVPLLAYGEPRQAAALLATMRKVLRTADSRALGTDETGAVEHSSHDGLFLVFTGGPACFLTAVRAQEEEAAAADAAPGDEPPSPASQQLLRLLSCAACEWLPELSQSLSQPLRSSGMASPGLLTALLIWLPPLAGRCVVQPCAAANRNPTDDDAGGGASGGGGEAADDGGWRALLMEEVGAVALLDASLRMVPRVAELHQESRLPLLRSLVAACCTVAAVARGVPRTAAEGAAGRPKQQEAGDAAAAMGQSVPWRSGRLREAAAGLRSYADQDMAAHAEGLGAYLELGGDCAFEALRQASPPPGPLASALPPPTEARRLMPGRCANPRCANLESDSEADLTLKACAGCGTVGYCCRPCQTAHWRGGHKDECARRRDGGGR
;
A
#
# COMPACT_ATOMS: atom_id res chain seq x y z
N MET A 1 1.05 38.25 13.18
CA MET A 1 1.79 38.13 11.91
C MET A 1 0.89 38.37 10.69
N THR A 2 0.23 39.52 10.60
CA THR A 2 -0.70 39.86 9.50
C THR A 2 -0.02 40.48 8.26
N GLY A 3 1.32 40.56 8.26
CA GLY A 3 2.10 41.22 7.20
C GLY A 3 2.73 40.29 6.15
N TYR A 4 3.13 39.07 6.52
CA TYR A 4 3.91 38.19 5.62
C TYR A 4 3.07 37.50 4.54
N ALA A 5 1.83 37.12 4.84
CA ALA A 5 0.92 36.55 3.82
C ALA A 5 0.49 37.57 2.75
N ARG A 6 0.58 38.88 3.03
CA ARG A 6 0.25 39.96 2.09
C ARG A 6 1.39 40.33 1.13
N LEU A 7 2.62 39.91 1.42
CA LEU A 7 3.77 40.18 0.55
C LEU A 7 3.74 39.34 -0.74
N CYS A 8 3.04 38.19 -0.74
CA CYS A 8 2.94 37.32 -1.91
C CYS A 8 2.01 37.85 -3.02
N ASP A 9 1.12 38.81 -2.73
CA ASP A 9 0.13 39.32 -3.68
C ASP A 9 0.59 40.59 -4.45
N ALA A 10 1.72 41.20 -4.10
CA ALA A 10 2.00 42.58 -4.51
C ALA A 10 2.84 42.76 -5.80
N ASP A 11 3.69 41.81 -6.20
CA ASP A 11 4.69 42.07 -7.25
C ASP A 11 4.46 41.24 -8.53
N GLY A 12 3.67 41.83 -9.44
CA GLY A 12 3.40 41.33 -10.79
C GLY A 12 4.61 41.40 -11.74
N GLY A 13 5.67 40.64 -11.47
CA GLY A 13 6.83 40.47 -12.35
C GLY A 13 7.30 39.01 -12.43
N CYS A 14 8.08 38.66 -13.46
CA CYS A 14 8.51 37.28 -13.78
C CYS A 14 9.50 36.62 -12.78
N ALA A 15 9.54 37.09 -11.53
CA ALA A 15 10.08 36.37 -10.39
C ALA A 15 9.00 36.42 -9.29
N TYR A 16 8.37 35.28 -9.02
CA TYR A 16 7.18 35.11 -8.18
C TYR A 16 7.35 35.54 -6.71
N GLY A 17 7.41 36.84 -6.43
CA GLY A 17 7.04 37.49 -5.15
C GLY A 17 7.74 37.06 -3.86
N LEU A 18 8.74 36.18 -3.89
CA LEU A 18 9.50 35.80 -2.69
C LEU A 18 10.77 36.66 -2.60
N PRO A 19 10.93 37.46 -1.52
CA PRO A 19 12.11 38.30 -1.35
C PRO A 19 13.39 37.43 -1.38
N PRO A 20 14.49 37.89 -2.00
CA PRO A 20 15.79 37.21 -1.97
C PRO A 20 16.24 36.85 -0.56
N GLU A 21 15.82 37.63 0.44
CA GLU A 21 16.05 37.39 1.86
C GLU A 21 15.34 36.13 2.37
N LEU A 22 14.17 35.76 1.83
CA LEU A 22 13.43 34.56 2.20
C LEU A 22 14.10 33.30 1.63
N LEU A 23 14.60 33.37 0.39
CA LEU A 23 15.44 32.33 -0.19
C LEU A 23 16.78 32.21 0.58
N ALA A 24 17.37 33.33 1.01
CA ALA A 24 18.55 33.34 1.87
C ALA A 24 18.27 32.79 3.27
N LEU A 25 17.08 33.02 3.83
CA LEU A 25 16.61 32.46 5.10
C LEU A 25 16.43 30.94 5.00
N LEU A 26 15.86 30.44 3.91
CA LEU A 26 15.79 29.01 3.59
C LEU A 26 17.19 28.39 3.44
N ARG A 27 18.11 29.09 2.75
CA ARG A 27 19.54 28.70 2.65
C ARG A 27 20.25 28.72 4.01
N SER A 28 19.86 29.59 4.94
CA SER A 28 20.47 29.68 6.28
C SER A 28 20.01 28.60 7.24
N GLY A 29 18.93 27.87 6.93
CA GLY A 29 18.54 26.57 7.50
C GLY A 29 18.36 26.47 9.03
N GLN A 30 18.68 27.49 9.83
CA GLN A 30 18.75 27.38 11.28
C GLN A 30 17.78 28.32 11.99
N ALA A 31 17.49 29.50 11.42
CA ALA A 31 16.66 30.50 12.08
C ALA A 31 15.16 30.19 11.97
N ALA A 32 14.65 29.91 10.76
CA ALA A 32 13.25 29.49 10.54
C ALA A 32 12.96 28.10 11.13
N TRP A 33 13.96 27.23 11.13
CA TRP A 33 13.85 25.88 11.69
C TRP A 33 13.74 25.84 13.21
N ARG A 34 14.27 26.82 13.95
CA ARG A 34 13.99 26.96 15.40
C ARG A 34 12.49 27.18 15.67
N TYR A 35 11.77 27.79 14.72
CA TYR A 35 10.32 27.99 14.80
C TYR A 35 9.52 26.77 14.29
N LEU A 36 9.96 26.09 13.23
CA LEU A 36 9.38 24.79 12.82
C LEU A 36 9.68 23.65 13.81
N SER A 37 10.68 23.82 14.68
CA SER A 37 11.00 22.96 15.82
C SER A 37 10.11 23.24 17.05
N LEU A 38 9.14 24.16 16.94
CA LEU A 38 8.10 24.33 17.97
C LEU A 38 7.32 23.05 18.34
N PRO A 39 7.29 21.93 17.58
CA PRO A 39 6.75 20.68 18.10
C PRO A 39 7.36 20.26 19.44
N ARG A 40 8.62 20.65 19.76
CA ARG A 40 9.21 20.42 21.10
C ARG A 40 8.59 21.27 22.21
N ALA A 41 8.03 22.44 21.90
CA ALA A 41 7.39 23.34 22.87
C ALA A 41 5.86 23.18 22.93
N VAL A 42 5.25 22.67 21.86
CA VAL A 42 3.80 22.47 21.68
C VAL A 42 3.33 21.13 22.28
N ALA A 43 4.23 20.15 22.48
CA ALA A 43 3.87 18.78 22.85
C ALA A 43 3.27 18.58 24.26
N GLN A 44 3.23 19.58 25.15
CA GLN A 44 2.67 19.38 26.49
C GLN A 44 1.56 20.36 26.92
N VAL A 45 1.50 21.59 26.39
CA VAL A 45 0.41 22.56 26.67
C VAL A 45 0.30 23.59 25.52
N ALA A 46 -0.11 23.16 24.33
CA ALA A 46 -0.25 24.11 23.21
C ALA A 46 -1.57 24.88 23.30
N SER A 47 -1.49 26.21 23.37
CA SER A 47 -2.67 27.05 23.17
C SER A 47 -3.13 26.97 21.70
N ALA A 48 -4.43 27.18 21.44
CA ALA A 48 -4.97 27.23 20.09
C ALA A 48 -4.24 28.26 19.18
N ALA A 49 -3.70 29.33 19.78
CA ALA A 49 -2.89 30.32 19.08
C ALA A 49 -1.57 29.74 18.56
N ALA A 50 -0.88 28.91 19.35
CA ALA A 50 0.37 28.27 18.94
C ALA A 50 0.16 27.26 17.80
N VAL A 51 -0.96 26.53 17.82
CA VAL A 51 -1.35 25.60 16.74
C VAL A 51 -1.63 26.37 15.45
N THR A 52 -2.34 27.49 15.54
CA THR A 52 -2.64 28.35 14.38
C THR A 52 -1.36 28.93 13.77
N GLU A 53 -0.43 29.42 14.60
CA GLU A 53 0.86 29.90 14.15
C GLU A 53 1.69 28.80 13.47
N ALA A 54 1.72 27.60 14.06
CA ALA A 54 2.36 26.44 13.44
C ALA A 54 1.74 26.10 12.08
N ALA A 55 0.41 26.20 11.95
CA ALA A 55 -0.27 25.99 10.67
C ALA A 55 0.12 27.04 9.62
N ASP A 56 0.31 28.31 10.01
CA ASP A 56 0.81 29.36 9.11
C ASP A 56 2.24 29.06 8.60
N TRP A 57 3.10 28.53 9.47
CA TRP A 57 4.44 28.08 9.07
C TRP A 57 4.40 26.90 8.09
N TRP A 58 3.48 25.95 8.29
CA TRP A 58 3.27 24.88 7.32
C TRP A 58 2.71 25.39 5.99
N ARG A 59 1.79 26.36 6.00
CA ARG A 59 1.31 27.03 4.78
C ARG A 59 2.45 27.71 4.03
N LEU A 60 3.33 28.41 4.74
CA LEU A 60 4.52 29.03 4.14
C LEU A 60 5.44 27.96 3.53
N THR A 61 5.66 26.85 4.24
CA THR A 61 6.48 25.74 3.76
C THR A 61 5.90 25.13 2.49
N ALA A 62 4.58 24.89 2.44
CA ALA A 62 3.89 24.40 1.25
C ALA A 62 3.98 25.39 0.08
N ALA A 63 3.87 26.70 0.34
CA ALA A 63 4.03 27.73 -0.70
C ALA A 63 5.47 27.79 -1.23
N VAL A 64 6.48 27.63 -0.38
CA VAL A 64 7.89 27.53 -0.79
C VAL A 64 8.11 26.31 -1.68
N VAL A 65 7.58 25.15 -1.28
CA VAL A 65 7.64 23.93 -2.09
C VAL A 65 6.95 24.12 -3.44
N ASP A 66 5.79 24.77 -3.47
CA ASP A 66 5.05 25.02 -4.70
C ASP A 66 5.77 26.00 -5.65
N ARG A 67 6.36 27.08 -5.12
CA ARG A 67 6.83 28.21 -5.94
C ARG A 67 8.34 28.30 -6.11
N ALA A 68 9.11 27.97 -5.08
CA ALA A 68 10.56 28.16 -5.07
C ALA A 68 11.31 26.92 -5.56
N VAL A 69 10.89 25.72 -5.16
CA VAL A 69 11.58 24.47 -5.54
C VAL A 69 11.67 24.27 -7.07
N PRO A 70 10.63 24.53 -7.88
CA PRO A 70 10.73 24.41 -9.34
C PRO A 70 11.80 25.31 -9.98
N CYS A 71 12.15 26.41 -9.32
CA CYS A 71 13.10 27.40 -9.84
C CYS A 71 14.56 27.06 -9.50
N SER A 72 14.81 26.02 -8.70
CA SER A 72 16.15 25.64 -8.23
C SER A 72 16.86 24.74 -9.24
N THR A 73 17.77 25.30 -10.03
CA THR A 73 18.44 24.59 -11.13
C THR A 73 19.94 24.39 -10.93
N GLY A 74 20.59 25.08 -9.97
CA GLY A 74 22.03 25.01 -9.75
C GLY A 74 22.46 23.87 -8.80
N ASP A 75 23.73 23.43 -8.90
CA ASP A 75 24.26 22.36 -8.05
C ASP A 75 24.28 22.73 -6.55
N ALA A 76 24.58 23.99 -6.23
CA ALA A 76 24.46 24.52 -4.87
C ALA A 76 23.01 24.47 -4.36
N ASP A 77 22.03 24.66 -5.26
CA ASP A 77 20.61 24.57 -4.92
C ASP A 77 20.19 23.12 -4.66
N ARG A 78 20.71 22.14 -5.42
CA ARG A 78 20.44 20.71 -5.20
C ARG A 78 20.83 20.26 -3.80
N SER A 79 22.02 20.66 -3.34
CA SER A 79 22.49 20.35 -1.98
C SER A 79 21.56 20.97 -0.92
N ALA A 80 21.19 22.24 -1.10
CA ALA A 80 20.26 22.92 -0.20
C ALA A 80 18.86 22.26 -0.18
N LEU A 81 18.36 21.79 -1.32
CA LEU A 81 17.10 21.05 -1.42
C LEU A 81 17.15 19.69 -0.72
N ALA A 82 18.26 18.96 -0.84
CA ALA A 82 18.45 17.71 -0.12
C ALA A 82 18.46 17.96 1.40
N SER A 83 19.21 18.97 1.88
CA SER A 83 19.21 19.35 3.30
C SER A 83 17.85 19.84 3.79
N LEU A 84 17.09 20.55 2.94
CA LEU A 84 15.71 20.94 3.23
C LEU A 84 14.82 19.71 3.40
N GLY A 85 14.94 18.72 2.51
CA GLY A 85 14.25 17.43 2.61
C GLY A 85 14.58 16.67 3.89
N GLU A 86 15.86 16.56 4.24
CA GLU A 86 16.31 15.92 5.49
C GLU A 86 15.73 16.64 6.73
N SER A 87 15.70 17.97 6.70
CA SER A 87 15.13 18.77 7.79
C SER A 87 13.60 18.57 7.90
N LEU A 88 12.90 18.48 6.77
CA LEU A 88 11.48 18.13 6.73
C LEU A 88 11.22 16.73 7.28
N ALA A 89 12.07 15.75 6.96
CA ALA A 89 11.96 14.40 7.52
C ALA A 89 12.12 14.40 9.03
N VAL A 90 13.02 15.22 9.59
CA VAL A 90 13.15 15.39 11.04
C VAL A 90 11.88 15.99 11.62
N ALA A 91 11.31 17.04 11.04
CA ALA A 91 10.06 17.63 11.51
C ALA A 91 8.87 16.66 11.40
N TRP A 92 8.79 15.87 10.33
CA TRP A 92 7.77 14.82 10.19
C TRP A 92 8.02 13.63 11.11
N GLY A 93 9.27 13.35 11.50
CA GLY A 93 9.65 12.32 12.48
C GLY A 93 9.41 12.71 13.94
N LEU A 94 8.91 13.92 14.18
CA LEU A 94 8.34 14.32 15.46
C LEU A 94 6.86 13.97 15.58
N LEU A 95 6.24 13.45 14.51
CA LEU A 95 4.90 12.86 14.61
C LEU A 95 4.99 11.59 15.48
N PRO A 96 4.06 11.42 16.44
CA PRO A 96 4.15 10.30 17.37
C PRO A 96 4.00 8.97 16.63
N ASP A 97 4.75 7.97 17.09
CA ASP A 97 4.56 6.60 16.65
C ASP A 97 3.14 6.17 17.02
N CYS A 98 2.38 5.85 15.98
CA CYS A 98 0.96 5.65 16.03
C CYS A 98 0.70 4.16 15.78
N GLY A 99 0.25 3.41 16.80
CA GLY A 99 -0.21 2.05 16.61
C GLY A 99 -1.47 2.04 15.74
N VAL A 100 -1.42 1.36 14.58
CA VAL A 100 -2.49 1.36 13.55
C VAL A 100 -3.89 1.06 14.13
N LEU A 101 -3.96 0.20 15.15
CA LEU A 101 -5.21 -0.27 15.74
C LEU A 101 -5.67 0.52 16.98
N SER A 102 -4.84 1.41 17.52
CA SER A 102 -5.11 2.11 18.80
C SER A 102 -4.80 3.60 18.69
N LEU A 103 -5.35 4.25 17.67
CA LEU A 103 -5.18 5.70 17.49
C LEU A 103 -6.14 6.48 18.38
N GLN A 104 -5.68 7.63 18.86
CA GLN A 104 -6.58 8.61 19.49
C GLN A 104 -7.57 9.17 18.47
N ALA A 105 -8.72 9.64 18.94
CA ALA A 105 -9.74 10.21 18.06
C ALA A 105 -9.29 11.55 17.44
N GLU A 106 -8.54 12.35 18.20
CA GLU A 106 -8.05 13.66 17.77
C GLU A 106 -6.56 13.60 17.42
N PRO A 107 -6.12 14.31 16.36
CA PRO A 107 -4.71 14.40 16.02
C PRO A 107 -3.92 15.18 17.08
N PRO A 108 -2.66 14.80 17.34
CA PRO A 108 -1.73 15.63 18.11
C PRO A 108 -1.66 17.05 17.53
N PRO A 109 -1.53 18.11 18.36
CA PRO A 109 -1.61 19.50 17.88
C PRO A 109 -0.62 19.86 16.76
N ALA A 110 0.59 19.29 16.80
CA ALA A 110 1.59 19.49 15.75
C ALA A 110 1.17 18.84 14.41
N LEU A 111 0.52 17.67 14.46
CA LEU A 111 -0.04 17.00 13.29
C LEU A 111 -1.22 17.77 12.73
N ALA A 112 -2.13 18.23 13.61
CA ALA A 112 -3.28 19.05 13.23
C ALA A 112 -2.82 20.31 12.47
N ALA A 113 -1.85 21.04 13.03
CA ALA A 113 -1.26 22.22 12.38
C ALA A 113 -0.64 21.89 11.01
N ALA A 114 0.03 20.76 10.87
CA ALA A 114 0.62 20.34 9.61
C ALA A 114 -0.44 20.03 8.54
N LEU A 115 -1.50 19.32 8.92
CA LEU A 115 -2.63 19.01 8.04
C LEU A 115 -3.38 20.28 7.61
N ASP A 116 -3.69 21.18 8.56
CA ASP A 116 -4.29 22.50 8.30
C ASP A 116 -3.39 23.41 7.45
N GLY A 117 -2.08 23.18 7.53
CA GLY A 117 -1.07 23.83 6.72
C GLY A 117 -1.01 23.35 5.27
N GLY A 118 -1.73 22.29 4.92
CA GLY A 118 -1.76 21.72 3.57
C GLY A 118 -0.64 20.71 3.30
N LEU A 119 -0.05 20.11 4.34
CA LEU A 119 1.06 19.14 4.19
C LEU A 119 0.71 17.99 3.23
N LEU A 120 -0.50 17.43 3.33
CA LEU A 120 -0.89 16.28 2.52
C LEU A 120 -0.90 16.62 1.03
N ARG A 121 -1.54 17.74 0.66
CA ARG A 121 -1.55 18.26 -0.71
C ARG A 121 -0.15 18.65 -1.20
N CYS A 122 0.67 19.22 -0.34
CA CYS A 122 2.07 19.54 -0.65
C CYS A 122 2.88 18.27 -0.99
N LEU A 123 2.73 17.20 -0.20
CA LEU A 123 3.39 15.93 -0.46
C LEU A 123 2.89 15.27 -1.75
N GLU A 124 1.58 15.30 -2.01
CA GLU A 124 1.04 14.83 -3.28
C GLU A 124 1.67 15.59 -4.45
N LEU A 125 1.66 16.92 -4.41
CA LEU A 125 2.22 17.79 -5.45
C LEU A 125 3.70 17.48 -5.73
N LEU A 126 4.51 17.32 -4.67
CA LEU A 126 5.91 16.93 -4.77
C LEU A 126 6.09 15.61 -5.50
N LEU A 127 5.33 14.57 -5.10
CA LEU A 127 5.40 13.25 -5.74
C LEU A 127 5.01 13.31 -7.22
N ARG A 128 4.01 14.14 -7.58
CA ARG A 128 3.59 14.30 -8.97
C ARG A 128 4.65 14.99 -9.81
N ARG A 129 5.25 16.07 -9.31
CA ARG A 129 6.33 16.79 -9.98
C ARG A 129 7.58 15.92 -10.12
N ALA A 130 7.97 15.23 -9.05
CA ALA A 130 9.08 14.29 -9.08
C ALA A 130 8.84 13.10 -10.01
N GLY A 131 7.60 12.61 -10.12
CA GLY A 131 7.26 11.57 -11.09
C GLY A 131 7.28 12.06 -12.54
N ARG A 132 7.05 13.37 -12.79
CA ARG A 132 7.21 13.99 -14.12
C ARG A 132 8.66 14.23 -14.48
N ASP A 133 9.46 14.70 -13.52
CA ASP A 133 10.89 14.93 -13.67
C ASP A 133 11.68 14.22 -12.55
N PRO A 134 12.06 12.95 -12.78
CA PRO A 134 12.84 12.16 -11.82
C PRO A 134 14.22 12.74 -11.47
N GLN A 135 14.73 13.69 -12.25
CA GLN A 135 16.03 14.34 -12.01
C GLN A 135 15.89 15.82 -11.60
N GLY A 136 14.65 16.27 -11.42
CA GLY A 136 14.29 17.62 -11.07
C GLY A 136 14.53 17.99 -9.60
N PRO A 137 14.26 19.25 -9.25
CA PRO A 137 14.48 19.75 -7.89
C PRO A 137 13.55 19.10 -6.86
N GLU A 138 12.29 18.80 -7.19
CA GLU A 138 11.35 18.12 -6.30
C GLU A 138 11.80 16.69 -5.99
N SER A 139 12.37 16.00 -6.97
CA SER A 139 13.00 14.70 -6.81
C SER A 139 14.16 14.75 -5.81
N THR A 140 14.99 15.80 -5.89
CA THR A 140 16.10 16.02 -4.94
C THR A 140 15.61 16.26 -3.51
N LEU A 141 14.55 17.06 -3.35
CA LEU A 141 13.92 17.29 -2.06
C LEU A 141 13.33 16.01 -1.47
N LEU A 142 12.61 15.22 -2.27
CA LEU A 142 12.04 13.94 -1.84
C LEU A 142 13.12 12.90 -1.47
N GLN A 143 14.27 12.93 -2.12
CA GLN A 143 15.40 12.07 -1.74
C GLN A 143 15.93 12.44 -0.35
N GLY A 144 16.11 13.73 -0.07
CA GLY A 144 16.47 14.20 1.27
C GLY A 144 15.44 13.78 2.33
N LEU A 145 14.16 13.84 1.96
CA LEU A 145 13.07 13.40 2.83
C LEU A 145 13.08 11.88 3.09
N GLY A 146 13.42 11.08 2.08
CA GLY A 146 13.45 9.62 2.17
C GLY A 146 14.69 9.06 2.89
N ARG A 147 15.71 9.89 3.14
CA ARG A 147 16.92 9.46 3.85
C ARG A 147 16.58 9.11 5.31
N ARG A 148 16.96 7.90 5.71
CA ARG A 148 16.83 7.46 7.11
C ARG A 148 17.69 8.35 7.99
N VAL A 149 17.07 8.96 9.01
CA VAL A 149 17.81 9.66 10.05
C VAL A 149 18.54 8.61 10.91
N PRO A 150 19.89 8.66 11.03
CA PRO A 150 20.63 7.68 11.83
C PRO A 150 20.12 7.64 13.28
N GLY A 151 19.84 6.43 13.79
CA GLY A 151 19.40 6.22 15.17
C GLY A 151 17.89 6.20 15.40
N LYS A 152 17.05 6.36 14.36
CA LYS A 152 15.60 6.11 14.41
C LYS A 152 15.20 5.20 13.25
N CYS A 153 14.36 4.19 13.50
CA CYS A 153 13.81 3.28 12.47
C CYS A 153 12.77 3.95 11.54
N GLN A 154 12.73 5.29 11.48
CA GLN A 154 11.72 6.05 10.75
C GLN A 154 12.15 6.20 9.28
N GLY A 155 11.38 5.58 8.39
CA GLY A 155 11.47 5.77 6.94
C GLY A 155 10.22 6.48 6.41
N PHE A 156 10.16 6.78 5.11
CA PHE A 156 9.02 7.47 4.50
C PHE A 156 7.63 6.89 4.88
N GLY A 157 7.55 5.57 5.10
CA GLY A 157 6.34 4.88 5.54
C GLY A 157 5.83 5.27 6.93
N SER A 158 6.69 5.65 7.89
CA SER A 158 6.24 6.03 9.24
C SER A 158 5.46 7.34 9.25
N TYR A 159 5.72 8.23 8.27
CA TYR A 159 4.99 9.50 8.13
C TYR A 159 3.60 9.31 7.52
N LEU A 160 3.43 8.30 6.67
CA LEU A 160 2.17 8.09 5.97
C LEU A 160 1.05 7.64 6.91
N VAL A 161 1.35 6.83 7.93
CA VAL A 161 0.33 6.33 8.87
C VAL A 161 -0.48 7.48 9.51
N PRO A 162 0.13 8.47 10.21
CA PRO A 162 -0.62 9.58 10.80
C PRO A 162 -1.27 10.47 9.74
N LEU A 163 -0.65 10.69 8.59
CA LEU A 163 -1.24 11.50 7.51
C LEU A 163 -2.51 10.88 6.93
N LEU A 164 -2.52 9.56 6.76
CA LEU A 164 -3.69 8.82 6.28
C LEU A 164 -4.76 8.72 7.38
N ALA A 165 -4.37 8.57 8.65
CA ALA A 165 -5.32 8.44 9.74
C ALA A 165 -6.12 9.73 10.03
N TYR A 166 -5.45 10.89 9.98
CA TYR A 166 -6.04 12.16 10.42
C TYR A 166 -6.25 13.18 9.30
N GLY A 167 -5.66 12.97 8.11
CA GLY A 167 -5.81 13.87 6.97
C GLY A 167 -7.22 13.85 6.36
N GLU A 168 -7.50 14.81 5.49
CA GLU A 168 -8.78 14.82 4.76
C GLU A 168 -8.88 13.56 3.86
N PRO A 169 -9.96 12.75 3.93
CA PRO A 169 -10.03 11.45 3.26
C PRO A 169 -9.80 11.50 1.75
N ARG A 170 -10.34 12.50 1.05
CA ARG A 170 -10.21 12.63 -0.40
C ARG A 170 -8.78 12.99 -0.80
N GLN A 171 -8.11 13.87 -0.06
CA GLN A 171 -6.70 14.21 -0.23
C GLN A 171 -5.81 13.01 0.07
N ALA A 172 -6.06 12.29 1.16
CA ALA A 172 -5.34 11.06 1.51
C ALA A 172 -5.44 10.01 0.40
N ALA A 173 -6.65 9.79 -0.13
CA ALA A 173 -6.86 8.89 -1.26
C ALA A 173 -6.18 9.41 -2.54
N ALA A 174 -6.17 10.72 -2.80
CA ALA A 174 -5.44 11.32 -3.91
C ALA A 174 -3.93 11.08 -3.83
N LEU A 175 -3.34 11.17 -2.63
CA LEU A 175 -1.95 10.80 -2.37
C LEU A 175 -1.68 9.33 -2.71
N LEU A 176 -2.53 8.40 -2.25
CA LEU A 176 -2.38 6.97 -2.58
C LEU A 176 -2.47 6.71 -4.08
N ALA A 177 -3.38 7.39 -4.78
CA ALA A 177 -3.51 7.31 -6.24
C ALA A 177 -2.29 7.88 -6.97
N THR A 178 -1.76 9.01 -6.50
CA THR A 178 -0.52 9.60 -7.00
C THR A 178 0.66 8.64 -6.82
N MET A 179 0.83 8.06 -5.63
CA MET A 179 1.89 7.08 -5.36
C MET A 179 1.79 5.87 -6.28
N ARG A 180 0.58 5.37 -6.57
CA ARG A 180 0.36 4.31 -7.57
C ARG A 180 0.84 4.72 -8.96
N LYS A 181 0.51 5.93 -9.40
CA LYS A 181 0.93 6.41 -10.73
C LYS A 181 2.44 6.56 -10.83
N VAL A 182 3.06 7.04 -9.76
CA VAL A 182 4.51 7.18 -9.64
C VAL A 182 5.21 5.80 -9.62
N LEU A 183 4.62 4.80 -8.97
CA LEU A 183 5.11 3.41 -9.03
C LEU A 183 5.19 2.89 -10.48
N ARG A 184 4.27 3.30 -11.36
CA ARG A 184 4.26 2.91 -12.78
C ARG A 184 5.29 3.62 -13.63
N THR A 185 5.79 4.75 -13.17
CA THR A 185 6.86 5.49 -13.86
C THR A 185 8.25 5.00 -13.44
N ALA A 186 8.37 4.24 -12.35
CA ALA A 186 9.63 3.67 -11.91
C ALA A 186 10.15 2.62 -12.92
N ASP A 187 11.42 2.72 -13.32
CA ASP A 187 12.01 1.78 -14.27
C ASP A 187 12.21 0.41 -13.61
N SER A 188 11.50 -0.60 -14.12
CA SER A 188 11.63 -2.00 -13.72
C SER A 188 13.06 -2.56 -13.83
N ARG A 189 13.92 -1.96 -14.65
CA ARG A 189 15.32 -2.40 -14.82
C ARG A 189 16.24 -1.98 -13.67
N ALA A 190 15.88 -0.94 -12.92
CA ALA A 190 16.59 -0.51 -11.72
C ALA A 190 16.37 -1.47 -10.53
N LEU A 191 15.38 -2.37 -10.59
CA LEU A 191 15.07 -3.36 -9.54
C LEU A 191 16.08 -4.52 -9.43
N GLY A 192 17.00 -4.63 -10.38
CA GLY A 192 17.92 -5.77 -10.51
C GLY A 192 19.40 -5.42 -10.39
N THR A 193 19.75 -4.16 -10.16
CA THR A 193 21.15 -3.73 -9.98
C THR A 193 21.55 -3.83 -8.51
N ASP A 194 22.55 -4.65 -8.27
CA ASP A 194 23.15 -5.09 -7.01
C ASP A 194 23.27 -4.03 -5.90
N GLU A 195 22.82 -4.39 -4.69
CA GLU A 195 23.26 -3.79 -3.42
C GLU A 195 24.62 -4.40 -2.97
N THR A 196 25.58 -4.52 -3.88
CA THR A 196 26.94 -4.96 -3.51
C THR A 196 27.95 -3.87 -3.84
N GLY A 197 28.14 -2.98 -2.87
CA GLY A 197 29.29 -2.09 -2.80
C GLY A 197 28.90 -0.63 -2.64
N ALA A 198 29.65 0.07 -1.80
CA ALA A 198 29.59 1.51 -1.62
C ALA A 198 29.83 2.24 -2.97
N VAL A 199 28.77 2.39 -3.74
CA VAL A 199 28.71 3.25 -4.91
C VAL A 199 28.01 4.52 -4.44
N GLU A 200 28.66 5.66 -4.67
CA GLU A 200 28.04 6.98 -4.55
C GLU A 200 26.65 6.90 -5.17
N HIS A 201 25.60 7.02 -4.35
CA HIS A 201 24.24 6.78 -4.78
C HIS A 201 23.96 7.73 -5.94
N SER A 202 23.86 7.18 -7.15
CA SER A 202 23.48 7.96 -8.29
C SER A 202 22.09 8.55 -8.01
N SER A 203 21.82 9.76 -8.48
CA SER A 203 20.52 10.44 -8.26
C SER A 203 19.32 9.61 -8.72
N HIS A 204 19.51 8.57 -9.53
CA HIS A 204 18.51 7.60 -9.94
C HIS A 204 18.14 6.58 -8.84
N ASP A 205 19.10 6.18 -7.99
CA ASP A 205 18.90 5.15 -6.95
C ASP A 205 18.05 5.69 -5.77
N GLY A 206 18.23 6.97 -5.44
CA GLY A 206 17.51 7.63 -4.34
C GLY A 206 16.00 7.78 -4.60
N LEU A 207 15.61 8.10 -5.84
CA LEU A 207 14.19 8.26 -6.20
C LEU A 207 13.46 6.92 -6.29
N PHE A 208 14.16 5.90 -6.78
CA PHE A 208 13.68 4.53 -6.77
C PHE A 208 13.33 4.07 -5.34
N LEU A 209 14.19 4.36 -4.37
CA LEU A 209 13.94 4.06 -2.95
C LEU A 209 12.70 4.80 -2.41
N VAL A 210 12.45 6.04 -2.83
CA VAL A 210 11.25 6.78 -2.40
C VAL A 210 9.99 6.21 -3.05
N PHE A 211 10.02 5.94 -4.35
CA PHE A 211 8.83 5.54 -5.12
C PHE A 211 8.43 4.09 -4.92
N THR A 212 9.40 3.17 -4.83
CA THR A 212 9.14 1.74 -4.60
C THR A 212 9.33 1.34 -3.13
N GLY A 213 10.38 1.86 -2.49
CA GLY A 213 10.67 1.62 -1.08
C GLY A 213 9.69 2.33 -0.15
N GLY A 214 9.14 3.50 -0.50
CA GLY A 214 8.13 4.18 0.32
C GLY A 214 6.88 3.33 0.59
N PRO A 215 6.15 2.88 -0.45
CA PRO A 215 5.04 1.93 -0.32
C PRO A 215 5.42 0.64 0.41
N ALA A 216 6.57 0.05 0.07
CA ALA A 216 7.04 -1.16 0.72
C ALA A 216 7.33 -0.96 2.21
N CYS A 217 8.03 0.11 2.58
CA CYS A 217 8.32 0.47 3.97
C CYS A 217 7.04 0.75 4.76
N PHE A 218 6.05 1.43 4.16
CA PHE A 218 4.75 1.65 4.80
C PHE A 218 4.06 0.32 5.10
N LEU A 219 3.95 -0.54 4.07
CA LEU A 219 3.34 -1.86 4.17
C LEU A 219 4.06 -2.74 5.21
N THR A 220 5.39 -2.71 5.29
CA THR A 220 6.14 -3.46 6.30
C THR A 220 6.00 -2.86 7.69
N ALA A 221 5.99 -1.53 7.83
CA ALA A 221 5.86 -0.86 9.13
C ALA A 221 4.51 -1.19 9.79
N VAL A 222 3.43 -1.15 9.01
CA VAL A 222 2.09 -1.52 9.48
C VAL A 222 2.04 -2.97 9.96
N ARG A 223 2.73 -3.89 9.26
CA ARG A 223 2.81 -5.31 9.65
C ARG A 223 3.64 -5.51 10.90
N ALA A 224 4.80 -4.84 11.01
CA ALA A 224 5.65 -4.91 12.19
C ALA A 224 4.91 -4.43 13.44
N GLN A 225 4.11 -3.36 13.33
CA GLN A 225 3.29 -2.87 14.43
C GLN A 225 2.21 -3.87 14.89
N GLU A 226 1.61 -4.62 13.97
CA GLU A 226 0.68 -5.69 14.33
C GLU A 226 1.38 -6.83 15.08
N GLU A 227 2.57 -7.22 14.61
CA GLU A 227 3.37 -8.28 15.25
C GLU A 227 3.86 -7.87 16.65
N GLU A 228 4.31 -6.63 16.82
CA GLU A 228 4.67 -6.07 18.12
C GLU A 228 3.47 -6.01 19.08
N ALA A 229 2.31 -5.59 18.59
CA ALA A 229 1.08 -5.57 19.39
C ALA A 229 0.62 -6.97 19.80
N ALA A 230 0.76 -7.95 18.90
CA ALA A 230 0.46 -9.36 19.20
C ALA A 230 1.43 -9.96 20.22
N ALA A 231 2.73 -9.61 20.14
CA ALA A 231 3.74 -10.07 21.10
C ALA A 231 3.57 -9.45 22.49
N ALA A 232 2.92 -8.28 22.59
CA ALA A 232 2.68 -7.58 23.85
C ALA A 232 1.49 -8.15 24.64
N ASP A 233 0.82 -9.23 24.19
CA ASP A 233 -0.41 -9.80 24.77
C ASP A 233 -1.51 -8.75 25.05
N ALA A 234 -1.49 -7.65 24.30
CA ALA A 234 -2.51 -6.63 24.41
C ALA A 234 -3.81 -7.20 23.85
N ALA A 235 -4.70 -7.64 24.75
CA ALA A 235 -6.04 -8.06 24.36
C ALA A 235 -6.68 -6.90 23.56
N PRO A 236 -7.25 -7.16 22.37
CA PRO A 236 -8.02 -6.14 21.68
C PRO A 236 -9.14 -5.72 22.65
N GLY A 237 -9.17 -4.45 23.02
CA GLY A 237 -10.29 -3.93 23.80
C GLY A 237 -11.58 -4.14 22.99
N ASP A 238 -12.67 -4.50 23.66
CA ASP A 238 -14.01 -4.61 23.05
C ASP A 238 -14.55 -3.25 22.54
N GLU A 239 -13.76 -2.18 22.66
CA GLU A 239 -14.13 -0.84 22.25
C GLU A 239 -13.97 -0.69 20.72
N PRO A 240 -14.98 -0.13 20.02
CA PRO A 240 -14.89 0.07 18.58
C PRO A 240 -13.67 0.95 18.24
N PRO A 241 -12.99 0.66 17.12
CA PRO A 241 -11.82 1.45 16.70
C PRO A 241 -12.19 2.92 16.60
N SER A 242 -11.28 3.81 17.01
CA SER A 242 -11.47 5.26 16.91
C SER A 242 -11.73 5.69 15.45
N PRO A 243 -12.32 6.87 15.21
CA PRO A 243 -12.55 7.38 13.85
C PRO A 243 -11.26 7.42 13.01
N ALA A 244 -10.13 7.78 13.62
CA ALA A 244 -8.82 7.81 12.98
C ALA A 244 -8.33 6.40 12.59
N SER A 245 -8.49 5.40 13.47
CA SER A 245 -8.19 4.00 13.15
C SER A 245 -9.09 3.45 12.04
N GLN A 246 -10.40 3.77 12.07
CA GLN A 246 -11.33 3.37 11.00
C GLN A 246 -10.94 3.97 9.64
N GLN A 247 -10.59 5.26 9.62
CA GLN A 247 -10.12 5.93 8.40
C GLN A 247 -8.83 5.29 7.88
N LEU A 248 -7.86 5.06 8.77
CA LEU A 248 -6.60 4.42 8.41
C LEU A 248 -6.82 3.03 7.82
N LEU A 249 -7.69 2.20 8.42
CA LEU A 249 -8.02 0.87 7.89
C LEU A 249 -8.64 0.93 6.48
N ARG A 250 -9.52 1.91 6.23
CA ARG A 250 -10.08 2.12 4.88
C ARG A 250 -9.02 2.52 3.86
N LEU A 251 -8.14 3.45 4.22
CA LEU A 251 -7.04 3.90 3.35
C LEU A 251 -5.94 2.85 3.19
N LEU A 252 -5.71 2.01 4.19
CA LEU A 252 -4.81 0.87 4.12
C LEU A 252 -5.34 -0.21 3.17
N SER A 253 -6.65 -0.49 3.22
CA SER A 253 -7.31 -1.35 2.23
C SER A 253 -7.20 -0.74 0.82
N CYS A 254 -7.37 0.58 0.68
CA CYS A 254 -7.10 1.26 -0.60
C CYS A 254 -5.65 1.07 -1.05
N ALA A 255 -4.67 1.32 -0.17
CA ALA A 255 -3.26 1.19 -0.48
C ALA A 255 -2.91 -0.25 -0.91
N ALA A 256 -3.44 -1.26 -0.22
CA ALA A 256 -3.27 -2.65 -0.60
C ALA A 256 -3.85 -2.94 -2.00
N CYS A 257 -5.06 -2.46 -2.28
CA CYS A 257 -5.73 -2.60 -3.58
C CYS A 257 -4.99 -1.88 -4.73
N GLU A 258 -4.23 -0.84 -4.42
CA GLU A 258 -3.63 0.06 -5.39
C GLU A 258 -2.16 -0.22 -5.64
N TRP A 259 -1.42 -0.64 -4.61
CA TRP A 259 0.03 -0.77 -4.67
C TRP A 259 0.48 -2.21 -4.84
N LEU A 260 -0.17 -3.20 -4.21
CA LEU A 260 0.26 -4.60 -4.31
C LEU A 260 0.23 -5.14 -5.75
N PRO A 261 -0.81 -4.85 -6.58
CA PRO A 261 -0.79 -5.26 -7.99
C PRO A 261 0.37 -4.63 -8.77
N GLU A 262 0.65 -3.34 -8.57
CA GLU A 262 1.74 -2.66 -9.27
C GLU A 262 3.11 -3.16 -8.82
N LEU A 263 3.31 -3.36 -7.51
CA LEU A 263 4.56 -3.93 -6.97
C LEU A 263 4.78 -5.35 -7.50
N SER A 264 3.73 -6.18 -7.53
CA SER A 264 3.79 -7.52 -8.12
C SER A 264 4.18 -7.50 -9.59
N GLN A 265 3.58 -6.59 -10.37
CA GLN A 265 3.89 -6.45 -11.78
C GLN A 265 5.34 -5.98 -12.00
N SER A 266 5.79 -4.99 -11.24
CA SER A 266 7.15 -4.44 -11.32
C SER A 266 8.22 -5.47 -10.94
N LEU A 267 7.98 -6.31 -9.93
CA LEU A 267 8.91 -7.37 -9.50
C LEU A 267 8.86 -8.61 -10.41
N SER A 268 7.71 -8.90 -11.03
CA SER A 268 7.54 -10.08 -11.88
C SER A 268 8.45 -10.10 -13.10
N GLN A 269 8.76 -8.93 -13.68
CA GLN A 269 9.62 -8.86 -14.86
C GLN A 269 11.08 -9.22 -14.54
N PRO A 270 11.76 -8.57 -13.57
CA PRO A 270 13.10 -8.97 -13.10
C PRO A 270 13.18 -10.45 -12.69
N LEU A 271 12.22 -10.93 -11.89
CA LEU A 271 12.19 -12.35 -11.46
C LEU A 271 12.13 -13.32 -12.65
N ARG A 272 11.47 -12.96 -13.75
CA ARG A 272 11.40 -13.80 -14.95
C ARG A 272 12.62 -13.64 -15.86
N SER A 273 13.22 -12.46 -15.95
CA SER A 273 14.31 -12.18 -16.89
C SER A 273 15.70 -12.45 -16.31
N SER A 274 15.98 -12.01 -15.08
CA SER A 274 17.28 -12.16 -14.42
C SER A 274 17.27 -13.22 -13.32
N GLY A 275 16.09 -13.66 -12.89
CA GLY A 275 15.95 -14.62 -11.78
C GLY A 275 16.23 -14.00 -10.41
N MET A 276 16.32 -12.67 -10.31
CA MET A 276 16.51 -11.91 -9.07
C MET A 276 15.68 -10.63 -9.11
N ALA A 277 15.27 -10.17 -7.93
CA ALA A 277 14.66 -8.87 -7.70
C ALA A 277 15.11 -8.34 -6.33
N SER A 278 14.88 -7.04 -6.07
CA SER A 278 15.12 -6.44 -4.76
C SER A 278 14.51 -7.28 -3.62
N PRO A 279 15.33 -7.87 -2.73
CA PRO A 279 14.85 -8.73 -1.65
C PRO A 279 13.92 -7.99 -0.67
N GLY A 280 14.19 -6.72 -0.39
CA GLY A 280 13.37 -5.89 0.49
C GLY A 280 11.97 -5.64 -0.05
N LEU A 281 11.86 -5.25 -1.33
CA LEU A 281 10.56 -5.03 -1.98
C LEU A 281 9.76 -6.33 -2.12
N LEU A 282 10.44 -7.43 -2.46
CA LEU A 282 9.78 -8.72 -2.54
C LEU A 282 9.28 -9.19 -1.17
N THR A 283 10.07 -9.03 -0.12
CA THR A 283 9.65 -9.35 1.26
C THR A 283 8.44 -8.53 1.67
N ALA A 284 8.44 -7.22 1.37
CA ALA A 284 7.30 -6.33 1.64
C ALA A 284 6.02 -6.73 0.91
N LEU A 285 6.11 -7.29 -0.30
CA LEU A 285 4.97 -7.83 -1.02
C LEU A 285 4.50 -9.17 -0.44
N LEU A 286 5.44 -10.07 -0.13
CA LEU A 286 5.16 -11.42 0.36
C LEU A 286 4.47 -11.42 1.75
N ILE A 287 4.87 -10.54 2.66
CA ILE A 287 4.29 -10.43 4.01
C ILE A 287 2.79 -10.05 3.99
N TRP A 288 2.31 -9.45 2.88
CA TRP A 288 0.90 -9.10 2.69
C TRP A 288 0.05 -10.21 2.07
N LEU A 289 0.65 -11.26 1.48
CA LEU A 289 -0.15 -12.33 0.88
C LEU A 289 -0.89 -13.18 1.93
N PRO A 290 -0.28 -13.61 3.05
CA PRO A 290 -0.98 -14.33 4.12
C PRO A 290 -2.22 -13.62 4.70
N PRO A 291 -2.17 -12.33 5.10
CA PRO A 291 -3.36 -11.67 5.66
C PRO A 291 -4.48 -11.51 4.61
N LEU A 292 -4.14 -11.23 3.35
CA LEU A 292 -5.13 -11.16 2.26
C LEU A 292 -5.75 -12.53 1.97
N ALA A 293 -4.93 -13.59 1.98
CA ALA A 293 -5.41 -14.96 1.84
C ALA A 293 -6.36 -15.34 2.99
N GLY A 294 -6.06 -14.92 4.22
CA GLY A 294 -6.96 -15.05 5.36
C GLY A 294 -8.33 -14.45 5.09
N ARG A 295 -8.40 -13.27 4.44
CA ARG A 295 -9.67 -12.62 4.06
C ARG A 295 -10.44 -13.32 2.96
N CYS A 296 -9.77 -14.12 2.12
CA CYS A 296 -10.43 -14.94 1.10
C CYS A 296 -11.15 -16.17 1.68
N VAL A 297 -10.81 -16.56 2.92
CA VAL A 297 -11.28 -17.81 3.55
C VAL A 297 -12.27 -17.53 4.70
N VAL A 298 -12.31 -16.30 5.20
CA VAL A 298 -13.18 -15.91 6.32
C VAL A 298 -14.57 -15.54 5.82
N GLN A 299 -15.53 -16.38 6.20
CA GLN A 299 -16.95 -16.09 6.06
C GLN A 299 -17.34 -14.94 7.01
N PRO A 300 -18.05 -13.89 6.56
CA PRO A 300 -18.64 -12.93 7.48
C PRO A 300 -19.75 -13.63 8.27
N CYS A 301 -19.45 -14.09 9.48
CA CYS A 301 -20.50 -14.45 10.44
C CYS A 301 -21.13 -13.16 10.99
N ALA A 302 -22.00 -12.52 10.20
CA ALA A 302 -22.78 -11.38 10.66
C ALA A 302 -24.13 -11.28 9.93
N ALA A 303 -24.92 -12.36 9.98
CA ALA A 303 -26.35 -12.32 9.71
C ALA A 303 -27.10 -13.43 10.45
N ALA A 304 -26.76 -13.67 11.72
CA ALA A 304 -27.52 -14.57 12.59
C ALA A 304 -27.95 -13.82 13.85
N ASN A 305 -28.89 -12.86 13.68
CA ASN A 305 -29.90 -12.49 14.67
C ASN A 305 -30.73 -11.29 14.18
N ARG A 306 -31.42 -11.45 13.05
CA ARG A 306 -32.69 -10.78 12.85
C ARG A 306 -33.72 -11.85 12.64
N ASN A 307 -34.44 -12.19 13.71
CA ASN A 307 -35.66 -12.97 13.59
C ASN A 307 -36.59 -12.20 12.64
N PRO A 308 -36.97 -12.77 11.48
CA PRO A 308 -38.16 -12.31 10.80
C PRO A 308 -39.32 -12.75 11.71
N THR A 309 -40.04 -11.80 12.26
CA THR A 309 -41.37 -12.10 12.79
C THR A 309 -42.19 -12.64 11.64
N ASP A 310 -42.65 -13.88 11.82
CA ASP A 310 -43.68 -14.51 10.99
C ASP A 310 -44.84 -13.53 10.81
N ASP A 311 -45.18 -13.22 9.55
CA ASP A 311 -46.57 -13.24 9.09
C ASP A 311 -46.63 -13.14 7.55
N ASP A 312 -47.50 -13.99 7.03
CA ASP A 312 -48.18 -14.01 5.74
C ASP A 312 -47.57 -14.62 4.45
N ALA A 313 -48.31 -15.66 4.04
CA ALA A 313 -48.29 -16.45 2.82
C ALA A 313 -48.29 -15.67 1.50
N GLY A 314 -47.52 -16.18 0.52
CA GLY A 314 -47.69 -15.84 -0.89
C GLY A 314 -46.60 -16.44 -1.77
N GLY A 315 -46.94 -17.49 -2.53
CA GLY A 315 -45.99 -18.25 -3.34
C GLY A 315 -45.36 -17.48 -4.52
N GLY A 316 -44.13 -17.86 -4.86
CA GLY A 316 -43.46 -17.44 -6.08
C GLY A 316 -42.08 -18.07 -6.17
N ALA A 317 -41.93 -19.03 -7.07
CA ALA A 317 -40.67 -19.73 -7.34
C ALA A 317 -39.57 -18.75 -7.81
N SER A 318 -38.39 -18.83 -7.22
CA SER A 318 -37.15 -18.43 -7.87
C SER A 318 -36.01 -19.30 -7.39
N GLY A 319 -35.27 -19.86 -8.34
CA GLY A 319 -34.27 -20.91 -8.13
C GLY A 319 -33.13 -20.44 -7.23
N GLY A 320 -32.92 -21.20 -6.15
CA GLY A 320 -31.73 -21.10 -5.31
C GLY A 320 -30.50 -21.56 -6.07
N GLY A 321 -29.82 -20.63 -6.73
CA GLY A 321 -28.39 -20.73 -6.92
C GLY A 321 -27.73 -20.32 -5.61
N GLY A 322 -27.02 -21.23 -4.95
CA GLY A 322 -26.22 -20.89 -3.78
C GLY A 322 -25.22 -19.82 -4.17
N GLU A 323 -25.47 -18.58 -3.75
CA GLU A 323 -24.50 -17.50 -3.83
C GLU A 323 -23.30 -17.93 -2.97
N ALA A 324 -22.22 -18.33 -3.64
CA ALA A 324 -20.92 -18.47 -3.01
C ALA A 324 -20.66 -17.18 -2.23
N ALA A 325 -20.38 -17.31 -0.94
CA ALA A 325 -20.14 -16.17 -0.05
C ALA A 325 -19.14 -15.22 -0.72
N ASP A 326 -19.59 -13.99 -0.99
CA ASP A 326 -18.78 -12.95 -1.61
C ASP A 326 -17.64 -12.60 -0.64
N ASP A 327 -16.41 -12.96 -1.00
CA ASP A 327 -15.19 -12.58 -0.28
C ASP A 327 -14.89 -11.08 -0.36
N GLY A 328 -15.85 -10.27 -0.83
CA GLY A 328 -15.74 -8.83 -0.99
C GLY A 328 -14.79 -8.43 -2.12
N GLY A 329 -14.36 -9.37 -2.95
CA GLY A 329 -13.38 -9.21 -4.02
C GLY A 329 -11.92 -9.42 -3.60
N TRP A 330 -11.64 -9.90 -2.37
CA TRP A 330 -10.28 -10.17 -1.92
C TRP A 330 -9.61 -11.29 -2.71
N ARG A 331 -10.35 -12.34 -3.08
CA ARG A 331 -9.80 -13.43 -3.90
C ARG A 331 -9.46 -12.95 -5.30
N ALA A 332 -10.31 -12.14 -5.90
CA ALA A 332 -10.05 -11.54 -7.22
C ALA A 332 -8.80 -10.64 -7.15
N LEU A 333 -8.67 -9.81 -6.11
CA LEU A 333 -7.47 -9.00 -5.90
C LEU A 333 -6.20 -9.88 -5.80
N LEU A 334 -6.23 -10.92 -4.96
CA LEU A 334 -5.06 -11.78 -4.70
C LEU A 334 -4.68 -12.63 -5.92
N MET A 335 -5.66 -13.26 -6.57
CA MET A 335 -5.42 -14.26 -7.60
C MET A 335 -5.28 -13.63 -8.99
N GLU A 336 -6.04 -12.58 -9.29
CA GLU A 336 -6.11 -11.98 -10.64
C GLU A 336 -5.26 -10.71 -10.73
N GLU A 337 -5.45 -9.75 -9.83
CA GLU A 337 -4.77 -8.44 -9.92
C GLU A 337 -3.31 -8.53 -9.46
N VAL A 338 -3.07 -9.13 -8.28
CA VAL A 338 -1.72 -9.39 -7.77
C VAL A 338 -1.07 -10.55 -8.54
N GLY A 339 -1.85 -11.50 -9.06
CA GLY A 339 -1.32 -12.67 -9.74
C GLY A 339 -0.45 -13.54 -8.82
N ALA A 340 -0.87 -13.71 -7.56
CA ALA A 340 -0.05 -14.29 -6.49
C ALA A 340 0.57 -15.65 -6.85
N VAL A 341 -0.15 -16.52 -7.58
CA VAL A 341 0.36 -17.83 -8.01
C VAL A 341 1.56 -17.70 -8.94
N ALA A 342 1.47 -16.80 -9.94
CA ALA A 342 2.54 -16.58 -10.90
C ALA A 342 3.73 -15.83 -10.28
N LEU A 343 3.46 -14.89 -9.37
CA LEU A 343 4.47 -14.20 -8.58
C LEU A 343 5.25 -15.20 -7.72
N LEU A 344 4.57 -16.05 -6.94
CA LEU A 344 5.20 -17.03 -6.07
C LEU A 344 6.00 -18.08 -6.84
N ASP A 345 5.52 -18.52 -8.01
CA ASP A 345 6.30 -19.41 -8.88
C ASP A 345 7.61 -18.75 -9.35
N ALA A 346 7.55 -17.46 -9.72
CA ALA A 346 8.72 -16.69 -10.10
C ALA A 346 9.68 -16.49 -8.91
N SER A 347 9.16 -16.19 -7.71
CA SER A 347 9.94 -16.04 -6.49
C SER A 347 10.61 -17.34 -6.06
N LEU A 348 9.94 -18.49 -6.19
CA LEU A 348 10.54 -19.80 -5.89
C LEU A 348 11.74 -20.11 -6.79
N ARG A 349 11.79 -19.60 -8.03
CA ARG A 349 12.96 -19.78 -8.93
C ARG A 349 14.22 -19.12 -8.40
N MET A 350 14.07 -18.09 -7.58
CA MET A 350 15.16 -17.35 -6.99
C MET A 350 15.81 -18.07 -5.80
N VAL A 351 15.13 -19.04 -5.17
CA VAL A 351 15.57 -19.72 -3.95
C VAL A 351 17.02 -20.24 -4.00
N PRO A 352 17.51 -20.87 -5.09
CA PRO A 352 18.91 -21.28 -5.18
C PRO A 352 19.90 -20.11 -5.02
N ARG A 353 19.52 -18.93 -5.53
CA ARG A 353 20.33 -17.71 -5.50
C ARG A 353 20.18 -16.91 -4.22
N VAL A 354 19.15 -17.16 -3.42
CA VAL A 354 18.96 -16.54 -2.10
C VAL A 354 20.13 -16.83 -1.16
N ALA A 355 20.90 -17.91 -1.39
CA ALA A 355 22.14 -18.20 -0.67
C ALA A 355 23.24 -17.13 -0.89
N GLU A 356 23.17 -16.35 -1.97
CA GLU A 356 24.11 -15.26 -2.29
C GLU A 356 23.82 -13.98 -1.48
N LEU A 357 22.66 -13.89 -0.82
CA LEU A 357 22.25 -12.70 -0.05
C LEU A 357 22.87 -12.65 1.34
N HIS A 358 23.02 -11.42 1.88
CA HIS A 358 23.36 -11.20 3.29
C HIS A 358 22.36 -11.90 4.23
N GLN A 359 22.88 -12.41 5.34
CA GLN A 359 22.10 -13.16 6.34
C GLN A 359 20.85 -12.40 6.84
N GLU A 360 20.97 -11.08 7.04
CA GLU A 360 19.87 -10.23 7.53
C GLU A 360 18.68 -10.15 6.56
N SER A 361 18.91 -10.30 5.26
CA SER A 361 17.86 -10.29 4.23
C SER A 361 17.33 -11.69 3.92
N ARG A 362 18.16 -12.71 4.09
CA ARG A 362 17.85 -14.09 3.69
C ARG A 362 16.73 -14.73 4.51
N LEU A 363 16.82 -14.67 5.84
CA LEU A 363 15.87 -15.33 6.71
C LEU A 363 14.44 -14.73 6.61
N PRO A 364 14.23 -13.40 6.68
CA PRO A 364 12.90 -12.80 6.52
C PRO A 364 12.25 -13.11 5.16
N LEU A 365 13.05 -13.14 4.09
CA LEU A 365 12.58 -13.45 2.75
C LEU A 365 12.09 -14.90 2.65
N LEU A 366 12.86 -15.87 3.15
CA LEU A 366 12.47 -17.29 3.11
C LEU A 366 11.21 -17.56 3.94
N ARG A 367 11.11 -16.97 5.14
CA ARG A 367 9.90 -17.06 5.98
C ARG A 367 8.67 -16.54 5.25
N SER A 368 8.77 -15.31 4.71
CA SER A 368 7.66 -14.66 4.01
C SER A 368 7.25 -15.43 2.76
N LEU A 369 8.22 -15.97 2.01
CA LEU A 369 7.96 -16.78 0.82
C LEU A 369 7.20 -18.05 1.16
N VAL A 370 7.63 -18.82 2.17
CA VAL A 370 6.97 -20.07 2.54
C VAL A 370 5.57 -19.82 3.10
N ALA A 371 5.42 -18.81 3.97
CA ALA A 371 4.12 -18.43 4.53
C ALA A 371 3.12 -18.03 3.43
N ALA A 372 3.58 -17.23 2.46
CA ALA A 372 2.78 -16.83 1.31
C ALA A 372 2.41 -18.03 0.41
N CYS A 373 3.34 -18.95 0.16
CA CYS A 373 3.06 -20.17 -0.62
C CYS A 373 1.97 -21.01 0.05
N CYS A 374 2.07 -21.25 1.36
CA CYS A 374 1.09 -22.08 2.08
C CYS A 374 -0.32 -21.47 2.04
N THR A 375 -0.43 -20.18 2.30
CA THR A 375 -1.72 -19.48 2.37
C THR A 375 -2.37 -19.31 0.99
N VAL A 376 -1.60 -18.97 -0.06
CA VAL A 376 -2.13 -18.86 -1.43
C VAL A 376 -2.54 -20.22 -1.99
N ALA A 377 -1.80 -21.30 -1.67
CA ALA A 377 -2.22 -22.66 -2.05
C ALA A 377 -3.56 -23.03 -1.42
N ALA A 378 -3.80 -22.64 -0.16
CA ALA A 378 -5.07 -22.88 0.51
C ALA A 378 -6.24 -22.15 -0.19
N VAL A 379 -6.04 -20.89 -0.58
CA VAL A 379 -7.04 -20.11 -1.34
C VAL A 379 -7.28 -20.72 -2.72
N ALA A 380 -6.23 -21.12 -3.44
CA ALA A 380 -6.35 -21.68 -4.79
C ALA A 380 -7.20 -22.96 -4.84
N ARG A 381 -7.15 -23.79 -3.79
CA ARG A 381 -8.00 -25.00 -3.64
C ARG A 381 -9.47 -24.68 -3.40
N GLY A 382 -9.82 -23.48 -2.94
CA GLY A 382 -11.21 -23.06 -2.74
C GLY A 382 -11.91 -23.71 -1.55
N VAL A 383 -11.17 -24.16 -0.52
CA VAL A 383 -11.75 -24.80 0.67
C VAL A 383 -12.01 -23.75 1.75
N PRO A 384 -13.27 -23.47 2.13
CA PRO A 384 -13.57 -22.59 3.26
C PRO A 384 -13.01 -23.16 4.57
N ARG A 385 -12.57 -22.28 5.47
CA ARG A 385 -12.20 -22.65 6.83
C ARG A 385 -13.49 -22.93 7.59
N THR A 386 -13.88 -24.19 7.69
CA THR A 386 -14.95 -24.60 8.62
C THR A 386 -14.48 -24.24 10.02
N ALA A 387 -15.16 -23.27 10.65
CA ALA A 387 -15.01 -22.99 12.07
C ALA A 387 -15.18 -24.32 12.83
N ALA A 388 -14.33 -24.55 13.82
CA ALA A 388 -14.25 -25.79 14.58
C ALA A 388 -15.66 -26.29 14.96
N GLU A 389 -16.08 -27.43 14.38
CA GLU A 389 -17.27 -28.14 14.81
C GLU A 389 -16.98 -28.82 16.15
N GLY A 390 -17.15 -28.05 17.23
CA GLY A 390 -17.50 -28.58 18.52
C GLY A 390 -18.98 -29.00 18.52
N ALA A 391 -19.34 -30.03 17.76
CA ALA A 391 -20.60 -30.75 17.95
C ALA A 391 -20.48 -32.14 17.32
N ALA A 392 -20.38 -33.15 18.17
CA ALA A 392 -20.32 -34.55 17.78
C ALA A 392 -21.54 -34.94 16.92
N GLY A 393 -21.30 -35.27 15.66
CA GLY A 393 -22.30 -35.79 14.74
C GLY A 393 -21.64 -36.52 13.57
N ARG A 394 -21.47 -37.84 13.71
CA ARG A 394 -20.90 -38.73 12.69
C ARG A 394 -21.63 -38.59 11.34
N PRO A 395 -20.99 -38.24 10.22
CA PRO A 395 -21.62 -38.32 8.91
C PRO A 395 -21.58 -39.76 8.40
N LYS A 396 -22.71 -40.25 7.92
CA LYS A 396 -22.78 -41.49 7.11
C LYS A 396 -22.11 -41.21 5.76
N GLN A 397 -21.21 -42.11 5.37
CA GLN A 397 -20.68 -42.20 4.02
C GLN A 397 -21.85 -42.32 3.05
N GLN A 398 -22.00 -41.33 2.17
CA GLN A 398 -22.82 -41.46 0.97
C GLN A 398 -21.94 -41.09 -0.22
N GLU A 399 -21.86 -42.05 -1.13
CA GLU A 399 -21.04 -42.06 -2.34
C GLU A 399 -21.27 -40.80 -3.17
N ALA A 400 -20.21 -40.00 -3.33
CA ALA A 400 -20.13 -38.89 -4.28
C ALA A 400 -19.02 -39.23 -5.30
N GLY A 401 -19.29 -40.24 -6.13
CA GLY A 401 -18.58 -40.39 -7.39
C GLY A 401 -19.02 -39.28 -8.34
N ASP A 402 -18.04 -38.70 -9.05
CA ASP A 402 -18.20 -37.83 -10.23
C ASP A 402 -18.45 -36.32 -10.03
N ALA A 403 -18.58 -35.81 -8.80
CA ALA A 403 -18.59 -34.34 -8.54
C ALA A 403 -17.24 -33.77 -8.06
N ALA A 404 -16.27 -34.61 -7.68
CA ALA A 404 -14.99 -34.18 -7.11
C ALA A 404 -13.94 -33.72 -8.14
N ALA A 405 -14.19 -33.90 -9.44
CA ALA A 405 -13.23 -33.56 -10.49
C ALA A 405 -13.20 -32.06 -10.87
N ALA A 406 -14.11 -31.24 -10.33
CA ALA A 406 -14.26 -29.82 -10.71
C ALA A 406 -13.74 -28.81 -9.66
N MET A 407 -13.26 -29.25 -8.49
CA MET A 407 -12.91 -28.35 -7.38
C MET A 407 -11.44 -28.48 -6.97
N GLY A 408 -10.58 -27.69 -7.61
CA GLY A 408 -9.21 -27.45 -7.16
C GLY A 408 -8.23 -27.26 -8.32
N GLN A 409 -7.91 -26.02 -8.67
CA GLN A 409 -6.79 -25.76 -9.58
C GLN A 409 -5.48 -26.09 -8.82
N SER A 410 -4.78 -27.12 -9.27
CA SER A 410 -3.44 -27.41 -8.77
C SER A 410 -2.50 -26.25 -9.13
N VAL A 411 -1.79 -25.72 -8.14
CA VAL A 411 -0.81 -24.65 -8.37
C VAL A 411 0.43 -25.23 -9.08
N PRO A 412 1.02 -24.54 -10.07
CA PRO A 412 2.06 -25.08 -10.94
C PRO A 412 3.47 -25.10 -10.30
N TRP A 413 3.57 -24.99 -8.98
CA TRP A 413 4.84 -24.83 -8.27
C TRP A 413 5.64 -26.14 -8.20
N ARG A 414 6.97 -26.03 -8.19
CA ARG A 414 7.88 -27.20 -8.10
C ARG A 414 8.24 -27.50 -6.64
N SER A 415 7.88 -28.70 -6.16
CA SER A 415 8.19 -29.18 -4.81
C SER A 415 9.67 -29.13 -4.45
N GLY A 416 10.57 -29.38 -5.43
CA GLY A 416 12.02 -29.30 -5.23
C GLY A 416 12.49 -27.94 -4.69
N ARG A 417 11.90 -26.83 -5.15
CA ARG A 417 12.26 -25.47 -4.69
C ARG A 417 11.77 -25.18 -3.28
N LEU A 418 10.66 -25.78 -2.86
CA LEU A 418 10.18 -25.70 -1.48
C LEU A 418 11.09 -26.48 -0.53
N ARG A 419 11.60 -27.64 -0.97
CA ARG A 419 12.60 -28.41 -0.19
C ARG A 419 13.91 -27.66 -0.03
N GLU A 420 14.36 -26.93 -1.06
CA GLU A 420 15.51 -26.03 -0.96
C GLU A 420 15.27 -24.87 0.02
N ALA A 421 14.08 -24.25 -0.02
CA ALA A 421 13.71 -23.22 0.95
C ALA A 421 13.69 -23.78 2.38
N ALA A 422 13.17 -24.99 2.59
CA ALA A 422 13.17 -25.68 3.88
C ALA A 422 14.60 -25.94 4.39
N ALA A 423 15.51 -26.37 3.52
CA ALA A 423 16.92 -26.54 3.87
C ALA A 423 17.58 -25.22 4.27
N GLY A 424 17.25 -24.13 3.56
CA GLY A 424 17.67 -22.77 3.93
C GLY A 424 17.17 -22.36 5.31
N LEU A 425 15.88 -22.56 5.62
CA LEU A 425 15.29 -22.25 6.92
C LEU A 425 15.91 -23.05 8.07
N ARG A 426 16.17 -24.35 7.87
CA ARG A 426 16.87 -25.19 8.85
C ARG A 426 18.28 -24.71 9.18
N SER A 427 18.99 -24.16 8.19
CA SER A 427 20.33 -23.59 8.44
C SER A 427 20.30 -22.41 9.43
N TYR A 428 19.13 -21.80 9.62
CA TYR A 428 18.86 -20.73 10.59
C TYR A 428 18.05 -21.21 11.81
N ALA A 429 17.95 -22.54 12.02
CA ALA A 429 17.20 -23.16 13.11
C ALA A 429 15.68 -22.86 13.12
N ASP A 430 15.11 -22.44 12.00
CA ASP A 430 13.66 -22.24 11.86
C ASP A 430 12.97 -23.54 11.42
N GLN A 431 12.71 -24.42 12.40
CA GLN A 431 12.15 -25.75 12.14
C GLN A 431 10.67 -25.69 11.74
N ASP A 432 9.90 -24.77 12.32
CA ASP A 432 8.45 -24.66 12.09
C ASP A 432 8.17 -24.25 10.64
N MET A 433 8.81 -23.19 10.15
CA MET A 433 8.64 -22.77 8.76
C MET A 433 9.22 -23.77 7.77
N ALA A 434 10.31 -24.48 8.13
CA ALA A 434 10.84 -25.54 7.30
C ALA A 434 9.84 -26.71 7.16
N ALA A 435 9.15 -27.08 8.25
CA ALA A 435 8.11 -28.11 8.22
C ALA A 435 6.92 -27.69 7.34
N HIS A 436 6.52 -26.42 7.35
CA HIS A 436 5.49 -25.91 6.44
C HIS A 436 5.89 -26.03 4.97
N ALA A 437 7.13 -25.68 4.63
CA ALA A 437 7.64 -25.81 3.27
C ALA A 437 7.65 -27.27 2.79
N GLU A 438 8.04 -28.21 3.65
CA GLU A 438 8.04 -29.64 3.34
C GLU A 438 6.64 -30.22 3.23
N GLY A 439 5.72 -29.85 4.14
CA GLY A 439 4.32 -30.22 4.07
C GLY A 439 3.68 -29.77 2.75
N LEU A 440 3.94 -28.53 2.33
CA LEU A 440 3.49 -28.03 1.03
C LEU A 440 4.14 -28.77 -0.14
N GLY A 441 5.44 -29.05 -0.07
CA GLY A 441 6.15 -29.83 -1.08
C GLY A 441 5.57 -31.24 -1.26
N ALA A 442 5.30 -31.94 -0.16
CA ALA A 442 4.70 -33.27 -0.17
C ALA A 442 3.27 -33.26 -0.73
N TYR A 443 2.50 -32.24 -0.37
CA TYR A 443 1.15 -32.03 -0.92
C TYR A 443 1.16 -31.84 -2.45
N LEU A 444 2.11 -31.08 -3.00
CA LEU A 444 2.22 -30.89 -4.45
C LEU A 444 2.59 -32.17 -5.20
N GLU A 445 3.30 -33.10 -4.55
CA GLU A 445 3.71 -34.39 -5.13
C GLU A 445 2.62 -35.45 -5.03
N LEU A 446 1.94 -35.51 -3.88
CA LEU A 446 1.00 -36.58 -3.56
C LEU A 446 -0.45 -36.23 -3.93
N GLY A 447 -0.76 -34.94 -4.09
CA GLY A 447 -2.10 -34.45 -4.47
C GLY A 447 -3.20 -34.66 -3.43
N GLY A 448 -2.93 -35.34 -2.30
CA GLY A 448 -3.94 -35.81 -1.34
C GLY A 448 -4.34 -34.83 -0.24
N ASP A 449 -5.54 -35.05 0.30
CA ASP A 449 -6.21 -34.18 1.30
C ASP A 449 -5.54 -34.18 2.69
N CYS A 450 -4.89 -35.29 3.08
CA CYS A 450 -4.29 -35.42 4.42
C CYS A 450 -3.09 -34.46 4.63
N ALA A 451 -2.27 -34.24 3.60
CA ALA A 451 -1.15 -33.30 3.67
C ALA A 451 -1.63 -31.84 3.68
N PHE A 452 -2.80 -31.59 3.09
CA PHE A 452 -3.44 -30.28 3.05
C PHE A 452 -4.11 -29.92 4.38
N GLU A 453 -4.71 -30.87 5.09
CA GLU A 453 -5.28 -30.64 6.42
C GLU A 453 -4.22 -30.18 7.43
N ALA A 454 -2.99 -30.72 7.36
CA ALA A 454 -1.86 -30.25 8.17
C ALA A 454 -1.50 -28.78 7.86
N LEU A 455 -1.52 -28.37 6.59
CA LEU A 455 -1.31 -26.96 6.17
C LEU A 455 -2.46 -26.04 6.62
N ARG A 456 -3.69 -26.54 6.62
CA ARG A 456 -4.90 -25.82 7.04
C ARG A 456 -4.94 -25.59 8.55
N GLN A 457 -4.55 -26.59 9.34
CA GLN A 457 -4.46 -26.50 10.80
C GLN A 457 -3.30 -25.62 11.26
N ALA A 458 -2.22 -25.59 10.47
CA ALA A 458 -1.05 -24.74 10.72
C ALA A 458 -1.24 -23.25 10.39
N SER A 459 -2.19 -22.91 9.52
CA SER A 459 -2.40 -21.50 9.13
C SER A 459 -3.12 -20.74 10.25
N PRO A 460 -2.49 -19.74 10.88
CA PRO A 460 -3.13 -18.95 11.92
C PRO A 460 -4.39 -18.26 11.38
N PRO A 461 -5.40 -17.99 12.22
CA PRO A 461 -6.52 -17.13 11.82
C PRO A 461 -5.98 -15.77 11.33
N PRO A 462 -6.73 -15.06 10.47
CA PRO A 462 -6.32 -13.71 10.07
C PRO A 462 -6.07 -12.86 11.32
N GLY A 463 -4.91 -12.20 11.36
CA GLY A 463 -4.58 -11.28 12.45
C GLY A 463 -5.62 -10.15 12.57
N PRO A 464 -5.63 -9.42 13.70
CA PRO A 464 -6.57 -8.32 13.95
C PRO A 464 -6.63 -7.30 12.81
N LEU A 465 -5.48 -6.97 12.21
CA LEU A 465 -5.40 -6.05 11.08
C LEU A 465 -6.17 -6.59 9.88
N ALA A 466 -5.88 -7.83 9.48
CA ALA A 466 -6.51 -8.46 8.32
C ALA A 466 -8.03 -8.49 8.48
N SER A 467 -8.52 -8.90 9.65
CA SER A 467 -9.94 -8.96 9.99
C SER A 467 -10.65 -7.60 9.92
N ALA A 468 -9.95 -6.53 10.27
CA ALA A 468 -10.49 -5.16 10.29
C ALA A 468 -10.47 -4.45 8.93
N LEU A 469 -9.79 -4.99 7.90
CA LEU A 469 -9.71 -4.35 6.58
C LEU A 469 -11.07 -4.43 5.84
N PRO A 470 -11.65 -3.29 5.41
CA PRO A 470 -12.87 -3.29 4.62
C PRO A 470 -12.62 -3.88 3.22
N PRO A 471 -13.65 -4.47 2.57
CA PRO A 471 -13.51 -5.13 1.28
C PRO A 471 -13.02 -4.18 0.18
N PRO A 472 -12.30 -4.67 -0.85
CA PRO A 472 -11.79 -3.88 -1.96
C PRO A 472 -12.83 -2.99 -2.63
N THR A 473 -14.06 -3.48 -2.77
CA THR A 473 -15.18 -2.75 -3.37
C THR A 473 -15.59 -1.53 -2.54
N GLU A 474 -15.55 -1.61 -1.22
CA GLU A 474 -15.81 -0.48 -0.31
C GLU A 474 -14.63 0.48 -0.31
N ALA A 475 -13.40 -0.03 -0.14
CA ALA A 475 -12.19 0.79 -0.09
C ALA A 475 -12.05 1.65 -1.36
N ARG A 476 -12.24 1.05 -2.54
CA ARG A 476 -12.12 1.76 -3.82
C ARG A 476 -13.12 2.89 -4.01
N ARG A 477 -14.22 2.95 -3.26
CA ARG A 477 -15.19 4.08 -3.31
C ARG A 477 -14.63 5.38 -2.73
N LEU A 478 -13.63 5.32 -1.86
CA LEU A 478 -12.97 6.51 -1.32
C LEU A 478 -12.06 7.21 -2.32
N MET A 479 -11.72 6.52 -3.40
CA MET A 479 -10.75 7.02 -4.37
C MET A 479 -11.37 8.14 -5.20
N PRO A 480 -10.65 9.25 -5.45
CA PRO A 480 -11.11 10.30 -6.35
C PRO A 480 -11.46 9.72 -7.72
N GLY A 481 -12.28 10.44 -8.50
CA GLY A 481 -12.70 10.04 -9.84
C GLY A 481 -11.52 9.50 -10.65
N ARG A 482 -11.49 8.18 -10.87
CA ARG A 482 -10.35 7.51 -11.51
C ARG A 482 -10.45 7.62 -13.01
N CYS A 483 -9.31 7.90 -13.64
CA CYS A 483 -9.21 7.68 -15.07
C CYS A 483 -9.46 6.20 -15.37
N ALA A 484 -10.40 5.93 -16.27
CA ALA A 484 -10.78 4.57 -16.64
C ALA A 484 -9.70 3.81 -17.42
N ASN A 485 -8.59 4.46 -17.80
CA ASN A 485 -7.44 3.74 -18.33
C ASN A 485 -6.71 3.03 -17.17
N PRO A 486 -6.72 1.69 -17.09
CA PRO A 486 -6.07 0.96 -16.00
C PRO A 486 -4.56 1.20 -15.95
N ARG A 487 -3.93 1.63 -17.06
CA ARG A 487 -2.51 1.97 -17.15
C ARG A 487 -2.22 3.47 -17.08
N CYS A 488 -3.14 4.27 -16.54
CA CYS A 488 -2.93 5.70 -16.40
C CYS A 488 -1.74 6.00 -15.47
N ALA A 489 -0.71 6.64 -16.01
CA ALA A 489 0.43 7.18 -15.27
C ALA A 489 0.53 8.71 -15.43
N ASN A 490 -0.58 9.37 -15.80
CA ASN A 490 -0.59 10.82 -16.04
C ASN A 490 -0.47 11.61 -14.73
N LEU A 491 0.58 12.44 -14.63
CA LEU A 491 0.93 13.28 -13.49
C LEU A 491 0.91 14.79 -13.82
N GLU A 492 0.34 15.21 -14.96
CA GLU A 492 0.37 16.61 -15.44
C GLU A 492 -0.46 17.61 -14.62
N SER A 493 -1.56 17.17 -14.01
CA SER A 493 -2.33 18.02 -13.08
C SER A 493 -1.65 18.07 -11.72
N ASP A 494 -1.89 19.12 -10.92
CA ASP A 494 -1.30 19.29 -9.59
C ASP A 494 -1.92 18.40 -8.48
N SER A 495 -3.11 17.82 -8.68
CA SER A 495 -3.74 16.89 -7.72
C SER A 495 -4.67 15.87 -8.40
N GLU A 496 -4.71 14.63 -7.89
CA GLU A 496 -5.74 13.65 -8.27
C GLU A 496 -7.11 14.00 -7.72
N ALA A 497 -7.20 14.64 -6.55
CA ALA A 497 -8.47 15.01 -5.95
C ALA A 497 -9.25 15.97 -6.85
N ASP A 498 -8.54 16.91 -7.48
CA ASP A 498 -9.11 18.01 -8.26
C ASP A 498 -9.21 17.69 -9.77
N LEU A 499 -8.90 16.44 -10.15
CA LEU A 499 -8.85 16.04 -11.55
C LEU A 499 -10.25 15.94 -12.17
N THR A 500 -10.55 16.85 -13.10
CA THR A 500 -11.78 16.78 -13.88
C THR A 500 -11.66 15.76 -15.02
N LEU A 501 -12.45 14.68 -14.97
CA LEU A 501 -12.46 13.65 -16.00
C LEU A 501 -13.41 14.00 -17.14
N LYS A 502 -12.95 13.78 -18.38
CA LYS A 502 -13.76 13.88 -19.59
C LYS A 502 -14.50 12.57 -19.81
N ALA A 503 -15.83 12.62 -19.84
CA ALA A 503 -16.65 11.44 -20.09
C ALA A 503 -16.37 10.84 -21.49
N CYS A 504 -16.51 9.52 -21.61
CA CYS A 504 -16.47 8.85 -22.90
C CYS A 504 -17.61 9.39 -23.77
N ALA A 505 -17.27 9.99 -24.92
CA ALA A 505 -18.27 10.44 -25.91
C ALA A 505 -19.15 9.29 -26.46
N GLY A 506 -18.78 8.05 -26.15
CA GLY A 506 -19.52 6.86 -26.52
C GLY A 506 -20.66 6.53 -25.57
N CYS A 507 -20.31 5.99 -24.41
CA CYS A 507 -21.25 5.50 -23.42
C CYS A 507 -21.53 6.48 -22.28
N GLY A 508 -20.75 7.56 -22.12
CA GLY A 508 -20.86 8.49 -21.00
C GLY A 508 -20.48 7.94 -19.61
N THR A 509 -20.35 6.61 -19.46
CA THR A 509 -20.19 5.96 -18.14
C THR A 509 -18.79 5.96 -17.56
N VAL A 510 -17.76 6.21 -18.38
CA VAL A 510 -16.35 6.19 -17.96
C VAL A 510 -15.69 7.54 -18.23
N GLY A 511 -14.77 7.95 -17.36
CA GLY A 511 -14.07 9.23 -17.46
C GLY A 511 -12.57 9.07 -17.75
N TYR A 512 -12.00 10.05 -18.46
CA TYR A 512 -10.57 10.08 -18.82
C TYR A 512 -9.93 11.41 -18.45
N CYS A 513 -8.71 11.35 -17.89
CA CYS A 513 -7.95 12.55 -17.57
C CYS A 513 -7.40 13.26 -18.82
N CYS A 514 -7.15 12.51 -19.90
CA CYS A 514 -6.61 13.03 -21.14
C CYS A 514 -6.97 12.15 -22.35
N ARG A 515 -6.83 12.70 -23.56
CA ARG A 515 -7.10 12.00 -24.83
C ARG A 515 -6.21 10.77 -25.06
N PRO A 516 -4.90 10.79 -24.73
CA PRO A 516 -4.07 9.58 -24.78
C PRO A 516 -4.62 8.43 -23.94
N CYS A 517 -5.05 8.69 -22.70
CA CYS A 517 -5.65 7.66 -21.85
C CYS A 517 -6.94 7.08 -22.44
N GLN A 518 -7.79 7.92 -23.01
CA GLN A 518 -8.99 7.45 -23.73
C GLN A 518 -8.63 6.54 -24.89
N THR A 519 -7.64 6.94 -25.70
CA THR A 519 -7.23 6.19 -26.89
C THR A 519 -6.60 4.84 -26.50
N ALA A 520 -5.79 4.81 -25.45
CA ALA A 520 -5.21 3.58 -24.91
C ALA A 520 -6.29 2.63 -24.39
N HIS A 521 -7.22 3.11 -23.57
CA HIS A 521 -8.32 2.29 -23.07
C HIS A 521 -9.24 1.80 -24.19
N TRP A 522 -9.52 2.64 -25.19
CA TRP A 522 -10.29 2.28 -26.38
C TRP A 522 -9.67 1.11 -27.15
N ARG A 523 -8.37 1.16 -27.40
CA ARG A 523 -7.61 0.07 -28.05
C ARG A 523 -7.49 -1.17 -27.16
N GLY A 524 -7.52 -1.00 -25.84
CA GLY A 524 -7.45 -2.08 -24.85
C GLY A 524 -8.76 -2.86 -24.65
N GLY A 525 -9.74 -2.71 -25.54
CA GLY A 525 -10.98 -3.49 -25.51
C GLY A 525 -12.24 -2.71 -25.12
N HIS A 526 -12.12 -1.44 -24.69
CA HIS A 526 -13.31 -0.65 -24.35
C HIS A 526 -14.21 -0.39 -25.56
N LYS A 527 -13.68 -0.43 -26.80
CA LYS A 527 -14.48 -0.27 -28.02
C LYS A 527 -15.69 -1.21 -28.06
N ASP A 528 -15.48 -2.48 -27.75
CA ASP A 528 -16.51 -3.52 -27.86
C ASP A 528 -17.53 -3.37 -26.71
N GLU A 529 -17.04 -3.09 -25.50
CA GLU A 529 -17.89 -2.81 -24.34
C GLU A 529 -18.75 -1.55 -24.53
N CYS A 530 -18.17 -0.50 -25.11
CA CYS A 530 -18.85 0.76 -25.38
C CYS A 530 -19.98 0.58 -26.40
N ALA A 531 -19.76 -0.24 -27.44
CA ALA A 531 -20.79 -0.58 -28.42
C ALA A 531 -21.98 -1.28 -27.76
N ARG A 532 -21.72 -2.33 -26.97
CA ARG A 532 -22.78 -3.08 -26.25
C ARG A 532 -23.66 -2.17 -25.38
N ARG A 533 -23.07 -1.17 -24.71
CA ARG A 533 -23.82 -0.23 -23.87
C ARG A 533 -24.63 0.79 -24.65
N ARG A 534 -24.18 1.18 -25.84
CA ARG A 534 -24.98 2.04 -26.74
C ARG A 534 -26.21 1.30 -27.24
N ASP A 535 -26.08 0.01 -27.55
CA ASP A 535 -27.18 -0.80 -28.09
C ASP A 535 -28.19 -1.23 -27.00
N GLY A 536 -27.75 -1.39 -25.75
CA GLY A 536 -28.62 -1.73 -24.60
C GLY A 536 -29.24 -0.54 -23.86
N GLY A 537 -28.80 0.70 -24.13
CA GLY A 537 -29.28 1.92 -23.47
C GLY A 537 -30.46 2.62 -24.18
N GLY A 538 -30.97 2.03 -25.25
CA GLY A 538 -32.17 2.49 -25.95
C GLY A 538 -33.43 1.83 -25.39
N ARG A 539 -33.92 2.29 -24.24
CA ARG A 539 -35.33 2.10 -23.84
C ARG A 539 -35.82 3.27 -23.01
#